data_AF-A0A3N5DB20-F1
#
_entry.id   AF-A0A3N5DB20-F1
#
_cell.length_a   1.000
_cell.length_b   1.000
_cell.length_c   1.000
_cell.angle_alpha   90.00
_cell.angle_beta   90.00
_cell.angle_gamma   90.00
#
_symmetry.space_group_name_H-M   'P 1'
#
loop_
_entity.id
_entity.type
_entity.pdbx_description
1 polymer ?
#
loop_
_entity_poly.entity_id
_entity_poly.type
_entity_poly.pdbx_seq_one_letter_code
_entity_poly.pdbx_strand_id
1 'polypeptide(L)' 'MTTYYSRTPSLHLKGDWLEEAGFRTDTPVTIAVERGQLVIRPAE' A
#
# COMPACT_ATOMS: atom_id res chain seq x y z
N MET A 1 -7.06 11.07 25.41
CA MET A 1 -7.55 10.74 24.06
C MET A 1 -6.87 9.44 23.64
N THR A 2 -7.55 8.30 23.78
CA THR A 2 -6.96 6.99 23.47
C THR A 2 -6.90 6.81 21.97
N THR A 3 -5.69 6.67 21.41
CA THR A 3 -5.51 6.30 20.00
C THR A 3 -6.06 4.89 19.81
N TYR A 4 -7.27 4.80 19.27
CA TYR A 4 -7.88 3.53 18.91
C TYR A 4 -7.17 3.02 17.65
N TYR A 5 -6.16 2.18 17.84
CA TYR A 5 -5.53 1.50 16.71
C TYR A 5 -6.50 0.46 16.16
N SER A 6 -6.74 0.53 14.84
CA SER A 6 -7.43 -0.54 14.13
C SER A 6 -6.70 -1.86 14.38
N ARG A 7 -7.45 -2.91 14.72
CA ARG A 7 -6.90 -4.26 14.88
C ARG A 7 -6.57 -4.92 13.55
N THR A 8 -6.89 -4.26 12.44
CA THR A 8 -6.57 -4.74 11.10
C THR A 8 -5.12 -4.39 10.75
N PRO A 9 -4.33 -5.36 10.27
CA PRO A 9 -2.98 -5.07 9.79
C PRO A 9 -3.06 -4.04 8.66
N SER A 10 -2.25 -2.99 8.77
CA SER A 10 -2.15 -1.92 7.77
C SER A 10 -0.69 -1.65 7.46
N LEU A 11 -0.40 -1.39 6.19
CA LEU A 11 0.92 -0.99 5.71
C LEU A 11 0.84 0.46 5.26
N HIS A 12 1.52 1.34 5.97
CA HIS A 12 1.66 2.74 5.56
C HIS A 12 2.93 2.90 4.73
N LEU A 13 2.77 3.18 3.45
CA LEU A 13 3.84 3.60 2.55
C LEU A 13 3.92 5.13 2.62
N LYS A 14 5.11 5.70 2.85
CA LYS A 14 5.32 7.14 3.01
C LYS A 14 6.44 7.63 2.10
N GLY A 15 6.31 8.87 1.63
CA GLY A 15 7.29 9.57 0.80
C GLY A 15 6.85 9.69 -0.66
N ASP A 16 7.53 10.57 -1.39
CA ASP A 16 7.18 10.93 -2.78
C ASP A 16 7.60 9.85 -3.80
N TRP A 17 8.39 8.86 -3.36
CA TRP A 17 8.89 7.77 -4.21
C TRP A 17 7.79 6.90 -4.82
N LEU A 18 6.57 6.90 -4.25
CA LEU A 18 5.44 6.17 -4.82
C LEU A 18 5.05 6.73 -6.19
N GLU A 19 5.06 8.06 -6.35
CA GLU A 19 4.77 8.67 -7.65
C GLU A 19 5.87 8.34 -8.66
N GLU A 20 7.14 8.36 -8.25
CA GLU A 20 8.29 7.96 -9.08
C GLU A 20 8.20 6.47 -9.50
N ALA A 21 7.66 5.63 -8.62
CA ALA A 21 7.38 4.21 -8.91
C ALA A 21 6.10 3.99 -9.75
N GLY A 22 5.39 5.05 -10.13
CA GLY A 22 4.19 5.00 -10.96
C GLY A 22 2.87 4.87 -10.20
N PHE A 23 2.87 4.95 -8.87
CA PHE A 23 1.69 4.92 -8.01
C PHE A 23 1.26 6.35 -7.64
N ARG A 24 0.53 7.00 -8.54
CA ARG A 24 -0.05 8.34 -8.28
C ARG A 24 -1.24 8.23 -7.33
N THR A 25 -1.65 9.36 -6.75
CA THR A 25 -2.92 9.43 -5.99
C THR A 25 -4.08 8.92 -6.85
N ASP A 26 -5.02 8.19 -6.24
CA ASP A 26 -6.17 7.52 -6.89
C ASP A 26 -5.80 6.45 -7.93
N THR A 27 -4.55 5.98 -7.98
CA THR A 27 -4.18 4.84 -8.83
C THR A 27 -4.77 3.56 -8.25
N PRO A 28 -5.64 2.83 -8.98
CA PRO A 28 -6.11 1.54 -8.53
C PRO A 28 -4.93 0.56 -8.48
N VAL A 29 -4.87 -0.30 -7.47
CA VAL A 29 -3.78 -1.27 -7.29
C VAL A 29 -4.30 -2.67 -7.07
N THR A 30 -3.56 -3.66 -7.56
CA THR A 30 -3.73 -5.06 -7.23
C THR A 30 -2.67 -5.47 -6.22
N ILE A 31 -3.11 -6.13 -5.14
CA ILE A 31 -2.22 -6.70 -4.12
C ILE A 31 -2.23 -8.22 -4.27
N ALA A 32 -1.06 -8.80 -4.51
CA ALA A 32 -0.85 -10.24 -4.55
C ALA A 32 -0.01 -10.68 -3.35
N VAL A 33 -0.37 -11.83 -2.78
CA VAL A 33 0.41 -12.49 -1.73
C VAL A 33 1.18 -13.64 -2.37
N GLU A 34 2.50 -13.57 -2.30
CA GLU A 34 3.38 -14.66 -2.73
C GLU A 34 4.18 -15.17 -1.51
N ARG A 35 4.94 -16.26 -1.67
CA ARG A 35 5.72 -16.83 -0.56
C ARG A 35 6.77 -15.82 -0.06
N GLY A 36 6.52 -15.24 1.12
CA GLY A 36 7.43 -14.31 1.78
C GLY A 36 7.33 -12.86 1.30
N GLN A 37 6.37 -12.51 0.43
CA GLN A 37 6.25 -11.17 -0.11
C GLN A 37 4.80 -10.73 -0.39
N LEU A 38 4.57 -9.43 -0.25
CA LEU A 38 3.38 -8.74 -0.75
C LEU A 38 3.80 -7.95 -1.98
N VAL A 39 3.16 -8.21 -3.11
CA VAL A 39 3.45 -7.53 -4.37
C VAL A 39 2.31 -6.58 -4.68
N ILE A 40 2.63 -5.29 -4.79
CA ILE A 40 1.69 -4.23 -5.14
C ILE A 40 1.99 -3.82 -6.58
N ARG A 41 0.97 -3.84 -7.45
CA ARG A 41 1.07 -3.45 -8.86
C ARG A 41 -0.08 -2.50 -9.19
N PRO A 42 0.09 -1.51 -10.09
CA PRO A 42 -1.05 -0.78 -10.63
C PRO A 42 -2.05 -1.76 -11.23
N ALA A 43 -3.34 -1.53 -11.01
CA ALA A 43 -4.38 -2.24 -11.71
C ALA A 43 -4.49 -1.66 -13.13
N GLU A 44 -4.48 -2.53 -14.13
CA GLU A 44 -4.73 -2.17 -15.53
C GLU A 44 -6.13 -1.59 -15.75
#